data_AF-A0A9D6L5G7-F1
#
_entry.id   AF-A0A9D6L5G7-F1
#
_cell.length_a   1.000
_cell.length_b   1.000
_cell.length_c   1.000
_cell.angle_alpha   90.00
_cell.angle_beta   90.00
_cell.angle_gamma   90.00
#
_symmetry.space_group_name_H-M   'P 1'
#
loop_
_entity.id
_entity.type
_entity.pdbx_description
1 polymer ?
#
loop_
_entity_poly.entity_id
_entity_poly.type
_entity_poly.pdbx_seq_one_letter_code
_entity_poly.pdbx_strand_id
1 'polypeptide(L)'
;MKRILLFVAGVLLLAMAAVSPAEAQTLSKTERDRLVNHLKNTRKALEKETKGLTPEQWNFKAGPDRWSVAECLEHITLSEDWIFNTVSDKVMKTPAQPEKYNAAAA
;
A
#
# COMPACT_ATOMS: atom_id res chain seq x y z
N MET A 1 -30.55 -46.44 -5.17
CA MET A 1 -29.46 -45.76 -5.91
C MET A 1 -29.82 -44.34 -6.36
N LYS A 2 -30.91 -44.10 -7.13
CA LYS A 2 -31.32 -42.75 -7.56
C LYS A 2 -31.53 -41.74 -6.40
N ARG A 3 -32.11 -42.18 -5.28
CA ARG A 3 -32.32 -41.34 -4.09
C ARG A 3 -31.01 -40.93 -3.41
N ILE A 4 -30.04 -41.85 -3.32
CA ILE A 4 -28.71 -41.58 -2.76
C ILE A 4 -27.95 -40.60 -3.67
N LEU A 5 -28.06 -40.76 -4.99
CA LEU A 5 -27.48 -39.81 -5.95
C LEU A 5 -28.05 -38.39 -5.80
N LEU A 6 -29.36 -38.26 -5.56
CA LEU A 6 -30.01 -36.96 -5.36
C LEU A 6 -29.61 -36.32 -4.02
N PHE A 7 -29.44 -37.10 -2.96
CA PHE A 7 -28.94 -36.61 -1.68
C PHE A 7 -27.47 -36.16 -1.76
N VAL A 8 -26.60 -36.93 -2.44
CA VAL A 8 -25.19 -36.55 -2.64
C VAL A 8 -25.08 -35.30 -3.52
N ALA A 9 -25.88 -35.19 -4.59
CA ALA A 9 -25.93 -33.99 -5.43
C ALA A 9 -26.43 -32.76 -4.63
N GLY A 10 -27.42 -32.93 -3.76
CA GLY A 10 -27.92 -31.86 -2.89
C GLY A 10 -26.90 -31.38 -1.85
N VAL A 11 -26.16 -32.32 -1.24
CA VAL A 11 -25.08 -31.99 -0.29
C VAL A 11 -23.91 -31.30 -1.01
N LEU A 12 -23.58 -31.72 -2.23
CA LEU A 12 -22.52 -31.11 -3.03
C LEU A 12 -22.89 -29.68 -3.51
N LEU A 13 -24.16 -29.44 -3.86
CA LEU A 13 -24.68 -28.12 -4.19
C LEU A 13 -24.70 -27.17 -2.98
N LEU A 14 -25.00 -27.69 -1.78
CA LEU A 14 -24.99 -26.89 -0.55
C LEU A 14 -23.57 -26.51 -0.11
N ALA A 15 -22.58 -27.39 -0.35
CA ALA A 15 -21.18 -27.11 -0.06
C ALA A 15 -20.57 -26.02 -0.97
N MET A 16 -21.06 -25.88 -2.20
CA MET A 16 -20.62 -24.85 -3.16
C MET A 16 -21.18 -23.46 -2.83
N ALA A 17 -22.31 -23.38 -2.10
CA ALA A 17 -22.93 -22.12 -1.70
C ALA A 17 -22.30 -21.46 -0.46
N ALA A 18 -21.41 -22.18 0.25
CA ALA A 18 -20.75 -21.68 1.46
C ALA A 18 -19.43 -20.94 1.19
N VAL A 19 -19.00 -20.84 -0.07
CA VAL A 19 -17.82 -20.05 -0.45
C VAL A 19 -18.25 -18.60 -0.63
N SER A 20 -18.31 -17.87 0.48
CA SER A 20 -18.43 -16.40 0.42
C SER A 20 -17.17 -15.84 -0.25
N PRO A 21 -17.28 -15.01 -1.30
CA PRO A 21 -16.12 -14.27 -1.77
C PRO A 21 -15.62 -13.42 -0.60
N ALA A 22 -14.34 -13.55 -0.25
CA ALA A 22 -13.72 -12.65 0.70
C ALA A 22 -13.84 -11.23 0.13
N GLU A 23 -14.77 -10.44 0.66
CA GLU A 23 -14.87 -9.03 0.31
C GLU A 23 -13.55 -8.37 0.66
N ALA A 24 -12.91 -7.74 -0.33
CA ALA A 24 -11.73 -6.95 -0.09
C ALA A 24 -12.09 -5.88 0.94
N GLN A 25 -11.48 -5.95 2.13
CA GLN A 25 -11.72 -4.96 3.17
C GLN A 25 -11.24 -3.60 2.66
N THR A 26 -12.19 -2.73 2.35
CA THR A 26 -11.90 -1.35 1.97
C THR A 26 -11.50 -0.57 3.22
N LEU A 27 -10.51 0.30 3.13
CA LEU A 27 -10.16 1.22 4.22
C LEU A 27 -11.41 1.95 4.72
N SER A 28 -11.64 1.92 6.04
CA SER A 28 -12.65 2.75 6.69
C SER A 28 -12.33 4.23 6.49
N LYS A 29 -13.35 5.09 6.69
CA LYS A 29 -13.17 6.54 6.62
C LYS A 29 -12.09 7.02 7.60
N THR A 30 -12.11 6.52 8.84
CA THR A 30 -11.14 6.91 9.87
C THR A 30 -9.72 6.50 9.51
N GLU A 31 -9.52 5.31 8.95
CA GLU A 31 -8.20 4.87 8.47
C GLU A 31 -7.71 5.73 7.31
N ARG A 32 -8.58 6.02 6.35
CA ARG A 32 -8.27 6.92 5.22
C ARG A 32 -7.87 8.31 5.70
N ASP A 33 -8.67 8.90 6.57
CA ASP A 33 -8.41 10.24 7.12
C ASP A 33 -7.09 10.26 7.91
N ARG A 34 -6.80 9.21 8.68
CA ARG A 34 -5.51 9.07 9.39
C ARG A 34 -4.33 9.05 8.42
N LEU A 35 -4.40 8.25 7.34
CA LEU A 35 -3.32 8.14 6.36
C LEU A 35 -3.10 9.46 5.61
N VAL A 36 -4.17 10.11 5.16
CA VAL A 36 -4.09 11.41 4.48
C VAL A 36 -3.53 12.49 5.40
N ASN A 37 -3.95 12.52 6.66
CA ASN A 37 -3.43 13.47 7.64
C ASN A 37 -1.95 13.20 7.94
N HIS A 38 -1.55 11.94 8.04
CA HIS A 38 -0.15 11.58 8.23
C HIS A 38 0.73 12.09 7.09
N LEU A 39 0.35 11.84 5.83
CA LEU A 39 1.06 12.35 4.65
C LEU A 39 1.20 13.88 4.65
N LYS A 40 0.13 14.60 4.99
CA LYS A 40 0.16 16.07 5.10
C LYS A 40 1.08 16.55 6.21
N ASN A 41 1.09 15.84 7.34
CA ASN A 41 1.89 16.22 8.50
C ASN A 41 3.38 15.97 8.26
N THR A 42 3.75 14.86 7.61
CA THR A 42 5.16 14.58 7.26
C THR A 42 5.69 15.61 6.27
N ARG A 43 4.89 16.01 5.27
CA ARG A 43 5.26 17.11 4.37
C ARG A 43 5.51 18.42 5.11
N LYS A 44 4.61 18.82 6.02
CA LYS A 44 4.78 20.03 6.84
C LYS A 44 6.02 19.96 7.73
N ALA A 45 6.30 18.78 8.29
CA ALA A 45 7.50 18.56 9.09
C ALA A 45 8.75 18.74 8.23
N LEU A 46 8.80 18.14 7.05
CA LEU A 46 9.90 18.30 6.11
C LEU A 46 10.13 19.77 5.74
N GLU A 47 9.07 20.49 5.34
CA GLU A 47 9.14 21.93 5.03
C GLU A 47 9.67 22.76 6.21
N LYS A 48 9.28 22.40 7.45
CA LYS A 48 9.73 23.06 8.67
C LYS A 48 11.20 22.78 8.96
N GLU A 49 11.64 21.52 8.90
CA GLU A 49 13.01 21.12 9.21
C GLU A 49 14.01 21.68 8.19
N THR A 50 13.60 21.85 6.94
CA THR A 50 14.47 22.42 5.89
C THR A 50 14.42 23.94 5.81
N LYS A 51 13.54 24.58 6.58
CA LYS A 51 13.33 26.03 6.48
C LYS A 51 14.55 26.80 6.96
N GLY A 52 15.07 27.66 6.09
CA GLY A 52 16.16 28.57 6.44
C GLY A 52 17.55 27.95 6.45
N LEU A 53 17.70 26.71 5.97
CA LEU A 53 19.01 26.12 5.73
C LEU A 53 19.78 26.95 4.70
N THR A 54 21.06 27.23 4.98
CA THR A 54 21.97 27.91 4.05
C THR A 54 22.39 26.97 2.92
N PRO A 55 22.92 27.48 1.81
CA PRO A 55 23.47 26.65 0.74
C PRO A 55 24.51 25.64 1.23
N GLU A 56 25.37 26.01 2.19
CA GLU A 56 26.39 25.13 2.75
C GLU A 56 25.76 23.99 3.56
N GLN A 57 24.71 24.28 4.33
CA GLN A 57 23.98 23.26 5.11
C GLN A 57 23.20 22.30 4.21
N TRP A 58 22.58 22.81 3.15
CA TRP A 58 21.91 21.98 2.14
C TRP A 58 22.86 20.99 1.47
N ASN A 59 24.10 21.41 1.22
CA ASN A 59 25.10 20.63 0.52
C ASN A 59 26.08 19.90 1.45
N PHE A 60 25.95 20.06 2.77
CA PHE A 60 26.83 19.40 3.74
C PHE A 60 26.70 17.88 3.66
N LYS A 61 27.85 17.18 3.63
CA LYS A 61 27.95 15.72 3.68
C LYS A 61 28.71 15.30 4.93
N ALA A 62 28.09 14.49 5.78
CA ALA A 62 28.70 14.00 7.03
C ALA A 62 29.84 12.98 6.80
N GLY A 63 30.02 12.51 5.56
CA GLY A 63 31.08 11.61 5.13
C GLY A 63 31.04 11.39 3.61
N PRO A 64 32.05 10.72 3.04
CA PRO A 64 32.16 10.52 1.58
C PRO A 64 30.98 9.72 0.99
N ASP A 65 30.44 8.77 1.75
CA ASP A 65 29.33 7.89 1.33
C ASP A 65 27.99 8.28 2.00
N ARG A 66 27.77 9.58 2.20
CA ARG A 66 26.54 10.10 2.81
C ARG A 66 25.90 11.13 1.89
N TRP A 67 24.57 11.09 1.85
CA TRP A 67 23.80 12.09 1.14
C TRP A 67 23.76 13.39 1.93
N SER A 68 23.74 14.49 1.18
CA SER A 68 23.39 15.81 1.70
C SER A 68 21.89 15.90 1.97
N VAL A 69 21.45 16.97 2.64
CA VAL A 69 20.03 17.23 2.84
C VAL A 69 19.33 17.42 1.49
N ALA A 70 19.99 18.07 0.53
CA ALA A 70 19.44 18.28 -0.81
C ALA A 70 19.24 16.96 -1.57
N GLU A 71 20.23 16.07 -1.54
CA GLU A 71 20.16 14.75 -2.19
C GLU A 71 19.07 13.88 -1.57
N CYS A 72 18.93 13.89 -0.23
CA CYS A 72 17.84 13.20 0.45
C CYS A 72 16.47 13.73 0.02
N LEU A 73 16.30 15.06 -0.05
CA LEU A 73 15.03 15.67 -0.42
C LEU A 73 14.66 15.38 -1.88
N GLU A 74 15.62 15.47 -2.78
CA GLU A 74 15.44 15.12 -4.19
C GLU A 74 15.00 13.66 -4.34
N HIS A 75 15.69 12.73 -3.65
CA HIS A 75 15.33 11.31 -3.68
C HIS A 75 13.91 11.05 -3.17
N ILE A 76 13.51 11.68 -2.05
CA ILE A 76 12.15 11.56 -1.52
C ILE A 76 11.14 12.05 -2.55
N THR A 77 11.35 13.24 -3.11
CA THR A 77 10.41 13.86 -4.06
C THR A 77 10.22 13.02 -5.32
N LEU A 78 11.32 12.53 -5.92
CA LEU A 78 11.26 11.67 -7.10
C LEU A 78 10.60 10.32 -6.80
N SER A 79 10.89 9.74 -5.62
CA SER A 79 10.33 8.45 -5.22
C SER A 79 8.84 8.53 -4.95
N GLU A 80 8.36 9.60 -4.31
CA GLU A 80 6.93 9.82 -4.04
C GLU A 80 6.11 9.85 -5.33
N ASP A 81 6.54 10.63 -6.32
CA ASP A 81 5.88 10.70 -7.63
C ASP A 81 5.89 9.34 -8.34
N TRP A 82 7.05 8.67 -8.34
CA TRP A 82 7.18 7.35 -8.97
C TRP A 82 6.28 6.29 -8.33
N ILE A 83 6.22 6.23 -6.99
CA ILE A 83 5.37 5.31 -6.24
C ILE A 83 3.91 5.60 -6.54
N PHE A 84 3.48 6.87 -6.43
CA PHE A 84 2.09 7.25 -6.62
C PHE A 84 1.59 6.90 -8.02
N ASN A 85 2.37 7.22 -9.05
CA ASN A 85 2.05 6.89 -10.43
C ASN A 85 2.04 5.37 -10.65
N THR A 86 3.02 4.64 -10.11
CA THR A 86 3.06 3.18 -10.23
C THR A 86 1.85 2.52 -9.59
N VAL A 87 1.44 2.97 -8.40
CA VAL A 87 0.27 2.44 -7.71
C VAL A 87 -1.00 2.76 -8.49
N SER A 88 -1.18 4.01 -8.88
CA SER A 88 -2.40 4.48 -9.57
C SER A 88 -2.55 3.85 -10.95
N ASP A 89 -1.46 3.75 -11.71
CA ASP A 89 -1.53 3.33 -13.11
C ASP A 89 -1.34 1.83 -13.35
N LYS A 90 -0.67 1.12 -12.44
CA LYS A 90 -0.39 -0.30 -12.61
C LYS A 90 -1.07 -1.13 -11.54
N VAL A 91 -0.78 -0.87 -10.27
CA VAL A 91 -1.22 -1.74 -9.15
C VAL A 91 -2.75 -1.75 -9.04
N MET A 92 -3.37 -0.58 -8.94
CA MET A 92 -4.82 -0.45 -8.76
C MET A 92 -5.64 -0.92 -9.97
N LYS A 93 -5.02 -1.02 -11.15
CA LYS A 93 -5.67 -1.51 -12.39
C LYS A 93 -5.48 -3.02 -12.59
N THR A 94 -4.63 -3.66 -11.80
CA THR A 94 -4.37 -5.10 -11.88
C THR A 94 -5.39 -5.87 -11.02
N PRO A 95 -5.90 -7.04 -11.45
CA PRO A 95 -6.76 -7.87 -10.62
C PRO A 95 -6.11 -8.24 -9.29
N ALA A 96 -6.90 -8.30 -8.22
CA ALA A 96 -6.42 -8.74 -6.92
C ALA A 96 -5.93 -10.20 -6.99
N GLN A 97 -4.82 -10.48 -6.31
CA GLN A 97 -4.20 -11.81 -6.21
C GLN A 97 -4.20 -12.31 -4.76
N PRO A 98 -5.38 -12.61 -4.17
CA PRO A 98 -5.51 -12.99 -2.76
C PRO A 98 -4.71 -14.25 -2.38
N GLU A 99 -4.48 -15.15 -3.33
CA GLU A 99 -3.70 -16.38 -3.16
C GLU A 99 -2.24 -16.13 -2.74
N LYS A 100 -1.65 -14.99 -3.13
CA LYS A 100 -0.27 -14.63 -2.78
C LYS A 100 -0.10 -14.19 -1.33
N TYR A 101 -1.17 -13.72 -0.69
CA TYR A 101 -1.14 -13.21 0.68
C TYR A 101 -1.54 -14.28 1.70
N ASN A 102 -2.41 -15.22 1.30
CA ASN A 102 -2.86 -16.30 2.18
C ASN A 102 -1.80 -17.40 2.39
N ALA A 103 -0.86 -17.58 1.45
CA ALA A 103 0.25 -18.54 1.59
C ALA A 103 1.35 -18.08 2.56
N ALA A 104 1.41 -16.79 2.91
CA ALA A 104 2.36 -16.25 3.89
C ALA A 104 1.83 -16.32 5.34
N ALA A 105 0.59 -16.76 5.54
CA ALA A 105 -0.08 -16.85 6.83
C ALA A 105 -0.32 -18.30 7.31
N ALA A 106 0.21 -19.30 6.59
CA ALA A 106 0.16 -20.73 6.92
C ALA A 106 1.59 -21.25 7.16
#